data_AF-A0A154V9Y7-F1
#
_entry.id   AF-A0A154V9Y7-F1
#
_cell.length_a   1.000
_cell.length_b   1.000
_cell.length_c   1.000
_cell.angle_alpha   90.00
_cell.angle_beta   90.00
_cell.angle_gamma   90.00
#
_symmetry.space_group_name_H-M   'P 1'
#
loop_
_entity.id
_entity.type
_entity.pdbx_description
1 polymer ?
#
loop_
_entity_poly.entity_id
_entity_poly.type
_entity_poly.pdbx_seq_one_letter_code
_entity_poly.pdbx_strand_id
1 'polypeptide(L)'
;MSFEIWLAFAFACAVVLAIPGPTIMLVVSYALGKGKQTAWATVPGVALGDLTAMTISLAGAGALLAASAEAFTVLKLVGAAYLIYLGIKMWREKPEALHDNPDAKRNRPSRMFLQAYIVTALNPKGIVFFIAFVPQFVTAGDPLLPQFMIMTATFVILAAINVAIWAVMASALRERFRHPSALRRLTRIGGGVMIGAGLLTALTRRAAN
;
A
#
# COMPACT_ATOMS: atom_id res chain seq x y z
N MET A 1 -3.63 -14.34 17.22
CA MET A 1 -2.40 -13.77 16.57
C MET A 1 -1.32 -13.52 17.62
N SER A 2 -0.16 -14.17 17.48
CA SER A 2 1.00 -13.94 18.35
C SER A 2 1.71 -12.61 18.06
N PHE A 3 2.49 -12.12 19.02
CA PHE A 3 3.26 -10.88 18.87
C PHE A 3 4.28 -10.95 17.72
N GLU A 4 4.92 -12.10 17.52
CA GLU A 4 5.89 -12.33 16.44
C GLU A 4 5.25 -12.19 15.05
N ILE A 5 4.06 -12.77 14.86
CA ILE A 5 3.30 -12.67 13.60
C ILE A 5 2.89 -11.21 13.36
N TRP A 6 2.40 -10.53 14.41
CA TRP A 6 2.05 -9.12 14.32
C TRP A 6 3.25 -8.25 13.93
N LEU A 7 4.43 -8.49 14.53
CA LEU A 7 5.64 -7.75 14.24
C LEU A 7 6.11 -7.98 12.80
N ALA A 8 6.08 -9.23 12.32
CA ALA A 8 6.39 -9.57 10.95
C ALA A 8 5.42 -8.90 9.95
N PHE A 9 4.12 -8.88 10.28
CA PHE A 9 3.11 -8.19 9.50
C PHE A 9 3.37 -6.67 9.44
N ALA A 10 3.55 -6.03 10.61
CA ALA A 10 3.80 -4.60 10.70
C ALA A 10 5.06 -4.18 9.93
N PHE A 11 6.13 -4.99 10.02
CA PHE A 11 7.35 -4.79 9.25
C PHE A 11 7.07 -4.87 7.74
N ALA A 12 6.40 -5.92 7.26
CA ALA A 12 6.08 -6.06 5.85
C ALA A 12 5.21 -4.91 5.33
N CYS A 13 4.24 -4.44 6.11
CA CYS A 13 3.43 -3.26 5.81
C CYS A 13 4.28 -2.00 5.70
N ALA A 14 5.17 -1.75 6.67
CA ALA A 14 6.05 -0.57 6.66
C ALA A 14 6.93 -0.54 5.41
N VAL A 15 7.50 -1.69 5.03
CA VAL A 15 8.31 -1.80 3.80
C VAL A 15 7.46 -1.53 2.57
N VAL A 16 6.26 -2.13 2.44
CA VAL A 16 5.38 -1.94 1.26
C VAL A 16 4.84 -0.50 1.14
N LEU A 17 4.58 0.15 2.26
CA LEU A 17 4.11 1.53 2.33
C LEU A 17 5.20 2.53 1.96
N ALA A 18 6.45 2.27 2.32
CA ALA A 18 7.59 3.10 1.95
C ALA A 18 7.80 3.17 0.43
N ILE A 19 7.27 2.20 -0.32
CA ILE A 19 7.37 2.11 -1.78
C ILE A 19 6.35 3.07 -2.43
N PRO A 20 6.82 4.12 -3.13
CA PRO A 20 5.95 5.12 -3.68
C PRO A 20 5.18 4.52 -4.88
N GLY A 21 3.86 4.53 -4.77
CA GLY A 21 2.93 4.21 -5.87
C GLY A 21 2.04 5.41 -6.18
N PRO A 22 0.92 5.21 -6.90
CA PRO A 22 0.02 6.30 -7.30
C PRO A 22 -0.43 7.20 -6.14
N THR A 23 -0.79 6.59 -4.99
CA THR A 23 -1.17 7.31 -3.76
C THR A 23 -0.08 8.26 -3.28
N ILE A 24 1.17 7.79 -3.14
CA ILE A 24 2.27 8.62 -2.66
C ILE A 24 2.65 9.68 -3.69
N MET A 25 2.65 9.36 -4.98
CA MET A 25 2.91 10.36 -6.03
C MET A 25 1.88 11.48 -6.03
N LEU A 26 0.60 11.15 -5.80
CA LEU A 26 -0.46 12.17 -5.65
C LEU A 26 -0.17 13.06 -4.43
N VAL A 27 0.11 12.48 -3.26
CA VAL A 27 0.43 13.23 -2.03
C VAL A 27 1.64 14.14 -2.22
N VAL A 28 2.70 13.62 -2.84
CA VAL A 28 3.93 14.38 -3.13
C VAL A 28 3.61 15.51 -4.10
N SER A 29 2.83 15.29 -5.15
CA SER A 29 2.43 16.36 -6.09
C SER A 29 1.68 17.50 -5.38
N TYR A 30 0.83 17.16 -4.41
CA TYR A 30 0.15 18.14 -3.58
C TYR A 30 1.10 18.90 -2.66
N ALA A 31 1.98 18.19 -1.96
CA ALA A 31 2.95 18.78 -1.05
C ALA A 31 3.96 19.70 -1.78
N LEU A 32 4.38 19.34 -3.00
CA LEU A 32 5.24 20.21 -3.82
C LEU A 32 4.53 21.51 -4.24
N GLY A 33 3.21 21.48 -4.42
CA GLY A 33 2.41 22.65 -4.80
C GLY A 33 1.99 23.55 -3.64
N LYS A 34 1.51 22.97 -2.53
CA LYS A 34 0.90 23.67 -1.38
C LYS A 34 1.65 23.50 -0.04
N GLY A 35 2.79 22.79 -0.05
CA GLY A 35 3.58 22.52 1.14
C GLY A 35 2.92 21.52 2.09
N LYS A 36 3.46 21.40 3.30
CA LYS A 36 3.08 20.36 4.29
C LYS A 36 1.63 20.43 4.76
N GLN A 37 0.94 21.58 4.56
CA GLN A 37 -0.46 21.75 4.93
C GLN A 37 -1.40 20.80 4.17
N THR A 38 -0.96 20.25 3.05
CA THR A 38 -1.74 19.25 2.31
C THR A 38 -1.96 17.97 3.09
N ALA A 39 -1.09 17.66 4.07
CA ALA A 39 -1.21 16.48 4.92
C ALA A 39 -2.58 16.43 5.63
N TRP A 40 -3.12 17.57 6.07
CA TRP A 40 -4.42 17.65 6.74
C TRP A 40 -5.58 17.16 5.87
N ALA A 41 -5.45 17.25 4.55
CA ALA A 41 -6.46 16.77 3.60
C ALA A 41 -6.13 15.36 3.09
N THR A 42 -4.86 15.10 2.75
CA THR A 42 -4.48 13.86 2.08
C THR A 42 -4.35 12.68 3.05
N VAL A 43 -3.81 12.88 4.26
CA VAL A 43 -3.65 11.79 5.26
C VAL A 43 -4.99 11.13 5.60
N PRO A 44 -6.05 11.86 6.00
CA PRO A 44 -7.33 11.22 6.30
C PRO A 44 -7.99 10.60 5.05
N GLY A 45 -7.77 11.17 3.87
CA GLY A 45 -8.24 10.59 2.60
C GLY A 45 -7.58 9.24 2.32
N VAL A 46 -6.25 9.16 2.42
CA VAL A 46 -5.52 7.90 2.27
C VAL A 46 -5.93 6.89 3.34
N ALA A 47 -5.97 7.29 4.61
CA ALA A 47 -6.37 6.40 5.70
C ALA A 47 -7.75 5.78 5.49
N LEU A 48 -8.74 6.60 5.08
CA LEU A 48 -10.09 6.10 4.75
C LEU A 48 -10.09 5.21 3.50
N GLY A 49 -9.25 5.53 2.51
CA GLY A 49 -9.12 4.76 1.28
C GLY A 49 -8.54 3.37 1.53
N ASP A 50 -7.44 3.31 2.31
CA ASP A 50 -6.82 2.05 2.73
C ASP A 50 -7.75 1.24 3.63
N LEU A 51 -8.45 1.89 4.58
CA LEU A 51 -9.46 1.24 5.41
C LEU A 51 -10.54 0.58 4.54
N THR A 52 -11.07 1.31 3.56
CA THR A 52 -12.09 0.82 2.63
C THR A 52 -11.56 -0.35 1.80
N ALA A 53 -10.43 -0.16 1.12
CA ALA A 53 -9.83 -1.17 0.24
C ALA A 53 -9.50 -2.45 1.00
N MET A 54 -8.86 -2.33 2.16
CA MET A 54 -8.45 -3.47 2.97
C MET A 54 -9.66 -4.22 3.54
N THR A 55 -10.67 -3.49 4.02
CA THR A 55 -11.90 -4.11 4.56
C THR A 55 -12.61 -4.92 3.49
N ILE A 56 -12.84 -4.34 2.30
CA ILE A 56 -13.50 -5.02 1.18
C ILE A 56 -12.66 -6.21 0.71
N SER A 57 -11.35 -6.03 0.59
CA SER A 57 -10.43 -7.08 0.15
C SER A 57 -10.42 -8.28 1.10
N LEU A 58 -10.34 -8.03 2.41
CA LEU A 58 -10.32 -9.08 3.42
C LEU A 58 -11.68 -9.75 3.58
N ALA A 59 -12.78 -8.99 3.49
CA ALA A 59 -14.13 -9.55 3.49
C ALA A 59 -14.34 -10.47 2.28
N GLY A 60 -13.96 -10.02 1.07
CA GLY A 60 -14.05 -10.81 -0.15
C GLY A 60 -13.15 -12.04 -0.14
N ALA A 61 -11.89 -11.89 0.29
CA ALA A 61 -10.96 -13.00 0.42
C ALA A 61 -11.40 -14.02 1.48
N GLY A 62 -11.95 -13.55 2.61
CA GLY A 62 -12.51 -14.39 3.66
C GLY A 62 -13.75 -15.16 3.20
N ALA A 63 -14.67 -14.50 2.50
CA ALA A 63 -15.85 -15.13 1.92
C ALA A 63 -15.47 -16.18 0.86
N LEU A 64 -14.52 -15.85 -0.03
CA LEU A 64 -14.03 -16.81 -1.02
C LEU A 64 -13.37 -18.02 -0.37
N LEU A 65 -12.59 -17.79 0.69
CA LEU A 65 -11.96 -18.87 1.43
C LEU A 65 -12.99 -19.78 2.12
N ALA A 66 -14.05 -19.21 2.69
CA ALA A 66 -15.15 -19.97 3.28
C ALA A 66 -15.94 -20.78 2.23
N ALA A 67 -15.99 -20.30 0.98
CA ALA A 67 -16.68 -20.96 -0.11
C ALA A 67 -15.83 -22.04 -0.81
N SER A 68 -14.54 -21.78 -1.07
CA SER A 68 -13.65 -22.70 -1.78
C SER A 68 -12.17 -22.43 -1.51
N ALA A 69 -11.50 -23.43 -0.93
CA ALA A 69 -10.05 -23.41 -0.72
C ALA A 69 -9.26 -23.40 -2.05
N GLU A 70 -9.77 -24.07 -3.09
CA GLU A 70 -9.16 -24.08 -4.42
C GLU A 70 -9.25 -22.70 -5.08
N ALA A 71 -10.44 -22.08 -5.05
CA ALA A 71 -10.63 -20.74 -5.63
C ALA A 71 -9.77 -19.69 -4.90
N PHE A 72 -9.67 -19.80 -3.57
CA PHE A 72 -8.75 -18.96 -2.80
C PHE A 72 -7.28 -19.20 -3.19
N THR A 73 -6.87 -20.45 -3.45
CA THR A 73 -5.52 -20.78 -3.90
C THR A 73 -5.23 -20.18 -5.28
N VAL A 74 -6.17 -20.25 -6.21
CA VAL A 74 -6.04 -19.60 -7.53
C VAL A 74 -5.93 -18.09 -7.37
N LEU A 75 -6.80 -17.45 -6.59
CA LEU A 75 -6.76 -16.01 -6.33
C LEU A 75 -5.42 -15.60 -5.72
N LYS A 76 -4.92 -16.38 -4.77
CA LYS A 76 -3.62 -16.19 -4.13
C LYS A 76 -2.48 -16.24 -5.14
N LEU A 77 -2.47 -17.22 -6.04
CA LEU A 77 -1.43 -17.37 -7.07
C LEU A 77 -1.50 -16.25 -8.11
N VAL A 78 -2.69 -15.84 -8.52
CA VAL A 78 -2.89 -14.68 -9.41
C VAL A 78 -2.36 -13.41 -8.75
N GLY A 79 -2.67 -13.19 -7.48
CA GLY A 79 -2.16 -12.06 -6.72
C GLY A 79 -0.64 -12.09 -6.57
N ALA A 80 -0.05 -13.26 -6.30
CA ALA A 80 1.40 -13.45 -6.27
C ALA A 80 2.06 -13.08 -7.61
N ALA A 81 1.53 -13.59 -8.72
CA ALA A 81 2.01 -13.28 -10.06
C ALA A 81 1.90 -11.78 -10.36
N TYR A 82 0.81 -11.13 -9.94
CA TYR A 82 0.64 -9.70 -10.10
C TYR A 82 1.62 -8.87 -9.26
N LEU A 83 1.93 -9.28 -8.04
CA LEU A 83 2.96 -8.63 -7.22
C LEU A 83 4.36 -8.74 -7.86
N ILE A 84 4.69 -9.91 -8.42
CA ILE A 84 5.94 -10.11 -9.17
C ILE A 84 5.95 -9.20 -10.40
N TYR A 85 4.87 -9.18 -11.18
CA TYR A 85 4.72 -8.30 -12.34
C TYR A 85 4.90 -6.82 -11.97
N LEU A 86 4.24 -6.34 -10.92
CA LEU A 86 4.41 -4.97 -10.42
C LEU A 86 5.86 -4.70 -10.03
N GLY A 87 6.51 -5.64 -9.35
CA GLY A 87 7.90 -5.46 -8.96
C GLY A 87 8.87 -5.38 -10.14
N ILE A 88 8.65 -6.20 -11.18
CA ILE A 88 9.40 -6.13 -12.44
C ILE A 88 9.14 -4.79 -13.15
N LYS A 89 7.88 -4.35 -13.20
CA LYS A 89 7.49 -3.06 -13.80
C LYS A 89 8.24 -1.91 -13.12
N MET A 90 8.26 -1.88 -11.80
CA MET A 90 8.97 -0.86 -11.01
C MET A 90 10.49 -0.88 -11.25
N TRP A 91 11.09 -2.04 -11.47
CA TRP A 91 12.51 -2.15 -11.81
C TRP A 91 12.87 -1.57 -13.18
N ARG A 92 11.95 -1.70 -14.13
CA ARG A 92 12.08 -1.24 -15.51
C ARG A 92 11.70 0.23 -15.68
N GLU A 93 10.95 0.78 -14.73
CA GLU A 93 10.47 2.15 -14.77
C GLU A 93 11.64 3.16 -14.75
N LYS A 94 11.52 4.19 -15.58
CA LYS A 94 12.42 5.34 -15.59
C LYS A 94 11.64 6.51 -14.98
N PRO A 95 11.68 6.70 -13.65
CA PRO A 95 10.91 7.75 -13.03
C PRO A 95 11.37 9.11 -13.56
N GLU A 96 10.42 9.89 -14.05
CA GLU A 96 10.64 11.28 -14.43
C GLU A 96 10.78 12.15 -13.18
N ALA A 97 11.35 13.35 -13.35
CA ALA A 97 11.41 14.32 -12.28
C ALA A 97 9.98 14.69 -11.84
N LEU A 98 9.74 14.74 -10.53
CA LEU A 98 8.45 15.21 -10.03
C LEU A 98 8.38 16.73 -10.20
N HIS A 99 7.47 17.19 -11.05
CA HIS A 99 7.22 18.60 -11.29
C HIS A 99 6.10 19.12 -10.38
N ASP A 100 6.09 20.44 -10.17
CA ASP A 100 4.96 21.09 -9.52
C ASP A 100 3.69 20.84 -10.33
N ASN A 101 2.64 20.38 -9.67
CA ASN A 101 1.32 20.34 -10.27
C ASN A 101 0.68 21.73 -10.11
N PRO A 102 0.46 22.51 -11.18
CA PRO A 102 -0.14 23.85 -11.08
C PRO A 102 -1.54 23.80 -10.48
N ASP A 103 -2.29 22.72 -10.75
CA ASP A 103 -3.64 22.51 -10.22
C ASP A 103 -3.61 22.19 -8.71
N ALA A 104 -2.51 21.67 -8.18
CA ALA A 104 -2.36 21.43 -6.75
C ALA A 104 -2.49 22.72 -5.94
N LYS A 105 -2.05 23.88 -6.48
CA LYS A 105 -2.20 25.19 -5.84
C LYS A 105 -3.65 25.68 -5.79
N ARG A 106 -4.49 25.24 -6.73
CA ARG A 106 -5.89 25.69 -6.86
C ARG A 106 -6.91 24.76 -6.21
N ASN A 107 -6.54 23.51 -5.95
CA ASN A 107 -7.46 22.52 -5.39
C ASN A 107 -7.86 22.81 -3.94
N ARG A 108 -9.16 22.70 -3.64
CA ARG A 108 -9.72 22.81 -2.28
C ARG A 108 -9.34 21.57 -1.44
N PRO A 109 -9.16 21.69 -0.11
CA PRO A 109 -8.85 20.56 0.77
C PRO A 109 -9.80 19.36 0.60
N SER A 110 -11.10 19.61 0.45
CA SER A 110 -12.09 18.55 0.23
C SER A 110 -11.86 17.75 -1.06
N ARG A 111 -11.43 18.40 -2.14
CA ARG A 111 -11.09 17.73 -3.40
C ARG A 111 -9.82 16.91 -3.27
N MET A 112 -8.84 17.42 -2.53
CA MET A 112 -7.59 16.70 -2.24
C MET A 112 -7.86 15.44 -1.42
N PHE A 113 -8.69 15.56 -0.39
CA PHE A 113 -9.17 14.43 0.41
C PHE A 113 -9.86 13.39 -0.48
N LEU A 114 -10.84 13.81 -1.29
CA LEU A 114 -11.60 12.89 -2.14
C LEU A 114 -10.72 12.18 -3.17
N GLN A 115 -9.78 12.89 -3.80
CA GLN A 115 -8.85 12.26 -4.73
C GLN A 115 -7.88 11.30 -4.02
N ALA A 116 -7.35 11.67 -2.85
CA ALA A 116 -6.51 10.78 -2.06
C ALA A 116 -7.28 9.51 -1.64
N TYR A 117 -8.54 9.66 -1.25
CA TYR A 117 -9.45 8.55 -0.95
C TYR A 117 -9.65 7.65 -2.17
N ILE A 118 -10.11 8.18 -3.30
CA ILE A 118 -10.42 7.38 -4.50
C ILE A 118 -9.17 6.69 -5.03
N VAL A 119 -8.06 7.41 -5.19
CA VAL A 119 -6.81 6.86 -5.73
C VAL A 119 -6.27 5.76 -4.82
N THR A 120 -6.42 5.88 -3.51
CA THR A 120 -5.97 4.86 -2.56
C THR A 120 -6.92 3.67 -2.54
N ALA A 121 -8.23 3.91 -2.43
CA ALA A 121 -9.24 2.86 -2.36
C ALA A 121 -9.22 1.97 -3.61
N LEU A 122 -8.93 2.55 -4.77
CA LEU A 122 -8.85 1.84 -6.06
C LEU A 122 -7.42 1.45 -6.44
N ASN A 123 -6.45 1.57 -5.52
CA ASN A 123 -5.07 1.27 -5.82
C ASN A 123 -4.86 -0.25 -5.99
N PRO A 124 -4.58 -0.75 -7.21
CA PRO A 124 -4.44 -2.18 -7.43
C PRO A 124 -3.23 -2.77 -6.69
N LYS A 125 -2.21 -1.94 -6.36
CA LYS A 125 -1.08 -2.34 -5.52
C LYS A 125 -1.57 -2.77 -4.13
N GLY A 126 -2.40 -1.94 -3.51
CA GLY A 126 -2.95 -2.16 -2.18
C GLY A 126 -3.90 -3.35 -2.18
N ILE A 127 -4.89 -3.34 -3.08
CA ILE A 127 -5.90 -4.41 -3.18
C ILE A 127 -5.26 -5.78 -3.34
N VAL A 128 -4.31 -5.93 -4.28
CA VAL A 128 -3.67 -7.24 -4.48
C VAL A 128 -2.81 -7.66 -3.29
N PHE A 129 -2.11 -6.71 -2.66
CA PHE A 129 -1.39 -7.00 -1.41
C PHE A 129 -2.34 -7.48 -0.31
N PHE A 130 -3.48 -6.82 -0.12
CA PHE A 130 -4.49 -7.21 0.88
C PHE A 130 -5.10 -8.57 0.62
N ILE A 131 -5.36 -8.92 -0.63
CA ILE A 131 -5.95 -10.21 -1.00
C ILE A 131 -4.93 -11.34 -0.89
N ALA A 132 -3.72 -11.14 -1.42
CA ALA A 132 -2.78 -12.23 -1.64
C ALA A 132 -1.78 -12.41 -0.48
N PHE A 133 -1.37 -11.31 0.14
CA PHE A 133 -0.27 -11.31 1.12
C PHE A 133 -0.76 -11.29 2.56
N VAL A 134 -1.73 -10.43 2.88
CA VAL A 134 -2.22 -10.25 4.26
C VAL A 134 -2.77 -11.54 4.90
N PRO A 135 -3.54 -12.41 4.20
CA PRO A 135 -4.08 -13.62 4.83
C PRO A 135 -3.02 -14.62 5.32
N GLN A 136 -1.74 -14.44 4.96
CA GLN A 136 -0.63 -15.30 5.40
C GLN A 136 -0.26 -15.08 6.87
N PHE A 137 -0.64 -13.95 7.45
CA PHE A 137 -0.39 -13.61 8.85
C PHE A 137 -1.56 -13.96 9.76
N VAL A 138 -2.60 -14.60 9.21
CA VAL A 138 -3.75 -15.06 9.99
C VAL A 138 -3.39 -16.40 10.63
N THR A 139 -3.56 -16.50 11.94
CA THR A 139 -3.42 -17.75 12.68
C THR A 139 -4.65 -18.62 12.46
N ALA A 140 -4.46 -19.85 11.98
CA ALA A 140 -5.53 -20.82 11.85
C ALA A 140 -6.03 -21.27 13.23
N GLY A 141 -7.34 -21.50 13.37
CA GLY A 141 -7.98 -21.88 14.64
C GLY A 141 -8.45 -20.71 15.52
N ASP A 142 -7.91 -19.50 15.31
CA ASP A 142 -8.36 -18.28 16.00
C ASP A 142 -9.54 -17.62 15.25
N PRO A 143 -10.45 -16.90 15.93
CA PRO A 143 -11.47 -16.09 15.27
C PRO A 143 -10.87 -15.07 14.28
N LEU A 144 -11.47 -14.96 13.09
CA LEU A 144 -10.93 -14.12 12.01
C LEU A 144 -11.11 -12.61 12.26
N LEU A 145 -12.27 -12.20 12.77
CA LEU A 145 -12.65 -10.79 12.86
C LEU A 145 -11.67 -9.97 13.72
N PRO A 146 -11.28 -10.39 14.94
CA PRO A 146 -10.30 -9.65 15.75
C PRO A 146 -8.94 -9.50 15.05
N GLN A 147 -8.48 -10.55 14.36
CA GLN A 147 -7.22 -10.52 13.62
C GLN A 147 -7.29 -9.50 12.48
N PHE A 148 -8.35 -9.52 11.68
CA PHE A 148 -8.56 -8.56 10.59
C PHE A 148 -8.66 -7.11 11.10
N MET A 149 -9.31 -6.88 12.24
CA MET A 149 -9.38 -5.55 12.86
C MET A 149 -7.99 -5.05 13.26
N ILE A 150 -7.18 -5.88 13.94
CA ILE A 150 -5.82 -5.50 14.35
C ILE A 150 -4.95 -5.22 13.13
N MET A 151 -5.01 -6.08 12.11
CA MET A 151 -4.21 -5.93 10.89
C MET A 151 -4.61 -4.68 10.11
N THR A 152 -5.91 -4.42 9.98
CA THR A 152 -6.43 -3.24 9.28
C THR A 152 -6.05 -1.96 10.03
N ALA A 153 -6.25 -1.92 11.35
CA ALA A 153 -5.85 -0.78 12.17
C ALA A 153 -4.34 -0.52 12.07
N THR A 154 -3.52 -1.58 12.18
CA THR A 154 -2.06 -1.48 12.05
C THR A 154 -1.67 -0.92 10.69
N PHE A 155 -2.21 -1.46 9.60
CA PHE A 155 -1.91 -0.98 8.25
C PHE A 155 -2.30 0.48 8.06
N VAL A 156 -3.53 0.86 8.44
CA VAL A 156 -4.04 2.22 8.28
C VAL A 156 -3.23 3.23 9.09
N ILE A 157 -2.83 2.89 10.31
CA ILE A 157 -1.97 3.75 11.15
C ILE A 157 -0.60 3.93 10.49
N LEU A 158 0.03 2.84 10.06
CA LEU A 158 1.32 2.92 9.35
C LEU A 158 1.21 3.71 8.05
N ALA A 159 0.11 3.55 7.31
CA ALA A 159 -0.14 4.28 6.08
C ALA A 159 -0.30 5.78 6.33
N ALA A 160 -1.05 6.17 7.36
CA ALA A 160 -1.21 7.56 7.76
C ALA A 160 0.13 8.20 8.16
N ILE A 161 0.93 7.50 8.96
CA ILE A 161 2.29 7.94 9.34
C ILE A 161 3.17 8.11 8.10
N ASN A 162 3.18 7.10 7.22
CA ASN A 162 3.98 7.12 6.00
C ASN A 162 3.59 8.30 5.09
N VAL A 163 2.29 8.52 4.87
CA VAL A 163 1.79 9.65 4.06
C VAL A 163 2.17 10.99 4.68
N ALA A 164 2.08 11.13 6.01
CA ALA A 164 2.48 12.35 6.70
C ALA A 164 3.99 12.62 6.52
N ILE A 165 4.83 11.58 6.66
CA ILE A 165 6.27 11.66 6.39
C ILE A 165 6.51 12.11 4.95
N TRP A 166 5.85 11.49 3.97
CA TRP A 166 5.98 11.84 2.57
C TRP A 166 5.55 13.28 2.26
N ALA A 167 4.45 13.76 2.84
CA ALA A 167 3.99 15.13 2.67
C ALA A 167 4.99 16.16 3.24
N VAL A 168 5.57 15.88 4.41
CA VAL A 168 6.59 16.75 5.03
C VAL A 168 7.89 16.69 4.25
N MET A 169 8.38 15.50 3.92
CA MET A 169 9.63 15.31 3.17
C MET A 169 9.55 15.94 1.78
N ALA A 170 8.44 15.79 1.05
CA ALA A 170 8.26 16.41 -0.26
C ALA A 170 8.33 17.94 -0.18
N SER A 171 7.80 18.52 0.89
CA SER A 171 7.86 19.96 1.14
C SER A 171 9.28 20.43 1.48
N ALA A 172 10.01 19.66 2.29
CA ALA A 172 11.35 20.02 2.77
C ALA A 172 12.47 19.72 1.75
N LEU A 173 12.32 18.66 0.96
CA LEU A 173 13.32 18.15 0.00
C LEU A 173 12.88 18.38 -1.44
N ARG A 174 12.19 19.49 -1.70
CA ARG A 174 11.61 19.85 -3.00
C ARG A 174 12.63 19.78 -4.15
N GLU A 175 13.87 20.20 -3.90
CA GLU A 175 14.96 20.12 -4.88
C GLU A 175 15.48 18.70 -5.11
N ARG A 176 15.48 17.85 -4.07
CA ARG A 176 15.97 16.47 -4.17
C ARG A 176 14.98 15.54 -4.84
N PHE A 177 13.67 15.77 -4.66
CA PHE A 177 12.61 15.05 -5.38
C PHE A 177 12.52 15.41 -6.86
N ARG A 178 13.16 16.50 -7.28
CA ARG A 178 13.36 16.82 -8.70
C ARG A 178 14.45 15.99 -9.35
N HIS A 179 15.30 15.28 -8.59
CA HIS A 179 16.33 14.42 -9.16
C HIS A 179 15.81 12.99 -9.43
N PRO A 180 15.77 12.54 -10.70
CA PRO A 180 15.26 11.23 -11.10
C PRO A 180 15.98 10.03 -10.43
N SER A 181 17.24 10.21 -10.04
CA SER A 181 18.09 9.15 -9.49
C SER A 181 17.62 8.67 -8.11
N ALA A 182 17.08 9.55 -7.26
CA ALA A 182 16.55 9.20 -5.95
C ALA A 182 15.26 8.38 -6.07
N LEU A 183 14.35 8.82 -6.94
CA LEU A 183 13.11 8.10 -7.25
C LEU A 183 13.40 6.73 -7.88
N ARG A 184 14.45 6.63 -8.71
CA ARG A 184 14.86 5.37 -9.34
C ARG A 184 15.38 4.34 -8.35
N ARG A 185 16.14 4.75 -7.32
CA ARG A 185 16.60 3.83 -6.27
C ARG A 185 15.41 3.31 -5.45
N LEU A 186 14.51 4.21 -5.08
CA LEU A 186 13.35 3.86 -4.27
C LEU A 186 12.37 2.94 -4.99
N THR A 187 12.09 3.21 -6.27
CA THR A 187 11.27 2.32 -7.12
C THR A 187 11.89 0.95 -7.31
N ARG A 188 13.22 0.86 -7.51
CA ARG A 188 13.92 -0.44 -7.60
C ARG A 188 13.90 -1.24 -6.30
N ILE A 189 14.19 -0.61 -5.16
CA ILE A 189 14.09 -1.30 -3.86
C ILE A 189 12.67 -1.83 -3.67
N GLY A 190 11.67 -0.99 -3.97
CA GLY A 190 10.29 -1.42 -3.88
C GLY A 190 9.91 -2.55 -4.82
N GLY A 191 10.44 -2.54 -6.05
CA GLY A 191 10.21 -3.63 -6.98
C GLY A 191 10.76 -4.97 -6.48
N GLY A 192 11.94 -4.96 -5.84
CA GLY A 192 12.51 -6.14 -5.20
C GLY A 192 11.64 -6.69 -4.07
N VAL A 193 11.09 -5.79 -3.23
CA VAL A 193 10.15 -6.17 -2.15
C VAL A 193 8.88 -6.78 -2.73
N MET A 194 8.29 -6.21 -3.79
CA MET A 194 7.07 -6.75 -4.39
C MET A 194 7.30 -8.14 -5.01
N ILE A 195 8.45 -8.35 -5.67
CA ILE A 195 8.85 -9.66 -6.16
C ILE A 195 8.99 -10.64 -4.98
N GLY A 196 9.69 -10.25 -3.92
CA GLY A 196 9.83 -11.07 -2.70
C GLY A 196 8.49 -11.43 -2.07
N ALA A 197 7.58 -10.47 -1.91
CA ALA A 197 6.24 -10.69 -1.39
C ALA A 197 5.43 -11.65 -2.29
N GLY A 198 5.52 -11.49 -3.61
CA GLY A 198 4.87 -12.41 -4.55
C GLY A 198 5.45 -13.83 -4.49
N LEU A 199 6.78 -13.98 -4.41
CA LEU A 199 7.42 -15.29 -4.25
C LEU A 199 7.05 -15.94 -2.92
N LEU A 200 7.13 -15.22 -1.81
CA LEU A 200 6.69 -15.69 -0.49
C LEU A 200 5.22 -16.10 -0.52
N THR A 201 4.37 -15.34 -1.20
CA THR A 201 2.97 -15.70 -1.42
C THR A 201 2.85 -17.02 -2.17
N ALA A 202 3.52 -17.17 -3.31
CA ALA A 202 3.44 -18.40 -4.10
C ALA A 202 3.98 -19.62 -3.36
N LEU A 203 5.04 -19.46 -2.56
CA LEU A 203 5.77 -20.55 -1.91
C LEU A 203 5.21 -20.94 -0.55
N THR A 204 4.54 -20.03 0.16
CA THR A 204 3.88 -20.36 1.42
C THR A 204 2.72 -21.32 1.16
N ARG A 205 2.90 -22.61 1.46
CA ARG A 205 1.76 -23.52 1.57
C ARG A 205 1.08 -23.20 2.89
N ARG A 206 -0.24 -23.03 2.88
CA ARG A 206 -0.99 -23.15 4.14
C ARG A 206 -0.67 -24.54 4.68
N ALA A 207 -0.16 -24.61 5.91
CA ALA A 207 -0.13 -25.88 6.62
C ALA A 207 -1.59 -26.35 6.70
N ALA A 208 -1.93 -27.34 5.89
CA ALA A 208 -3.17 -28.07 6.03
C ALA A 208 -3.01 -28.90 7.30
N ASN A 209 -3.60 -28.43 8.40
CA ASN A 209 -3.90 -29.21 9.59
C ASN A 209 -5.31 -28.82 10.03
#